data_AF-A0A7C6ZM46-F1
#
_entry.id   AF-A0A7C6ZM46-F1
#
_cell.length_a   1.000
_cell.length_b   1.000
_cell.length_c   1.000
_cell.angle_alpha   90.00
_cell.angle_beta   90.00
_cell.angle_gamma   90.00
#
_symmetry.space_group_name_H-M   'P 1'
#
loop_
_entity.id
_entity.type
_entity.pdbx_description
1 polymer ?
#
loop_
_entity_poly.entity_id
_entity_poly.type
_entity_poly.pdbx_seq_one_letter_code
_entity_poly.pdbx_strand_id
1 'polypeptide(L)'
;MHDQLMEIYNKLFDYFGPRHWWPADTSFEMIVGAILTQNVSWRSAAAAIDNLKREGILSIEGILSCDPVSLAALVRPARYHNQKAKKLQSFCYVVAEEF
;
A
#
# COMPACT_ATOMS: atom_id res chain seq x y z
N MET A 1 25.49 -18.61 14.37
CA MET A 1 24.86 -17.67 13.41
C MET A 1 23.39 -17.43 13.74
N HIS A 2 22.58 -18.47 13.96
CA HIS A 2 21.19 -18.32 14.42
C HIS A 2 21.08 -17.61 15.78
N ASP A 3 21.91 -18.00 16.77
CA ASP A 3 21.85 -17.42 18.12
C ASP A 3 22.16 -15.92 18.14
N GLN A 4 23.16 -15.50 17.35
CA GLN A 4 23.51 -14.08 17.19
C GLN A 4 22.38 -13.27 16.54
N LEU A 5 21.68 -13.85 15.55
CA LEU A 5 20.53 -13.20 14.91
C LEU A 5 19.39 -13.03 15.91
N MET A 6 19.11 -14.07 16.72
CA MET A 6 18.05 -14.01 17.73
C MET A 6 18.39 -13.04 18.87
N GLU A 7 19.66 -12.93 19.26
CA GLU A 7 20.09 -11.94 20.24
C GLU A 7 19.86 -10.50 19.74
N ILE A 8 20.20 -10.23 18.47
CA ILE A 8 19.93 -8.93 17.84
C ILE A 8 18.43 -8.65 17.77
N TYR A 9 17.64 -9.64 17.32
CA TYR A 9 16.19 -9.52 17.24
C TYR A 9 15.57 -9.21 18.61
N ASN A 10 15.92 -9.97 19.65
CA ASN A 10 15.37 -9.78 20.99
C ASN A 10 15.73 -8.40 21.56
N LYS A 11 16.99 -7.96 21.41
CA LYS A 11 17.41 -6.61 21.84
C LYS A 11 16.60 -5.49 21.16
N LEU A 12 16.36 -5.62 19.86
CA LEU A 12 15.54 -4.66 19.12
C LEU A 12 14.07 -4.75 19.55
N PHE A 13 13.53 -5.95 19.71
CA PHE A 13 12.15 -6.17 20.12
C PHE A 13 11.87 -5.65 21.53
N ASP A 14 12.75 -5.91 22.48
CA ASP A 14 12.62 -5.44 23.87
C ASP A 14 12.65 -3.90 23.96
N TYR A 15 13.49 -3.25 23.14
CA TYR A 15 13.59 -1.80 23.13
C TYR A 15 12.41 -1.13 22.40
N PHE A 16 12.01 -1.65 21.24
CA PHE A 16 11.05 -0.99 20.36
C PHE A 16 9.61 -1.47 20.51
N GLY A 17 9.41 -2.67 21.06
CA GLY A 17 8.14 -3.37 21.14
C GLY A 17 7.53 -3.73 19.77
N PRO A 18 6.28 -4.23 19.77
CA PRO A 18 5.50 -4.39 18.55
C PRO A 18 5.35 -3.04 17.83
N ARG A 19 5.95 -2.91 16.64
CA ARG A 19 5.98 -1.64 15.91
C ARG A 19 4.69 -1.29 15.19
N HIS A 20 3.83 -2.27 14.91
CA HIS A 20 2.71 -2.13 13.97
C HIS A 20 3.11 -1.33 12.72
N TRP A 21 4.30 -1.65 12.20
CA TRP A 21 5.07 -0.79 11.30
C TRP A 21 4.38 -0.52 9.96
N TRP A 22 3.36 -1.32 9.63
CA TRP A 22 2.51 -1.16 8.47
C TRP A 22 1.04 -1.07 8.90
N PRO A 23 0.50 0.13 9.12
CA PRO A 23 -0.90 0.29 9.49
C PRO A 23 -1.78 0.10 8.25
N ALA A 24 -2.69 -0.85 8.31
CA ALA A 24 -3.72 -1.09 7.30
C ALA A 24 -4.94 -1.72 7.99
N ASP A 25 -6.14 -1.30 7.59
CA ASP A 25 -7.38 -1.82 8.17
C ASP A 25 -7.74 -3.19 7.57
N THR A 26 -7.27 -3.46 6.35
CA THR A 26 -7.56 -4.68 5.59
C THR A 26 -6.32 -5.20 4.85
N SER A 27 -6.33 -6.50 4.51
CA SER A 27 -5.31 -7.09 3.63
C SER A 27 -5.24 -6.40 2.26
N PHE A 28 -6.39 -5.95 1.74
CA PHE A 28 -6.44 -5.21 0.47
C PHE A 28 -5.71 -3.86 0.58
N GLU A 29 -6.00 -3.08 1.62
CA GLU A 29 -5.28 -1.83 1.88
C GLU A 29 -3.78 -2.07 2.05
N MET A 30 -3.39 -3.15 2.73
CA MET A 30 -1.98 -3.51 2.89
C MET A 30 -1.28 -3.71 1.54
N ILE A 31 -1.93 -4.42 0.60
CA ILE A 31 -1.39 -4.65 -0.75
C ILE A 31 -1.36 -3.36 -1.57
N VAL A 32 -2.43 -2.56 -1.55
CA VAL A 32 -2.46 -1.25 -2.22
C VAL A 32 -1.34 -0.36 -1.70
N GLY A 33 -1.14 -0.31 -0.39
CA GLY A 33 -0.02 0.39 0.22
C GLY A 33 1.32 -0.13 -0.29
N ALA A 34 1.50 -1.45 -0.41
CA ALA A 34 2.78 -2.04 -0.82
C ALA A 34 3.12 -1.70 -2.27
N ILE A 35 2.13 -1.55 -3.14
CA ILE A 35 2.29 -1.01 -4.49
C ILE A 35 2.66 0.48 -4.43
N LEU A 36 1.98 1.23 -3.57
CA LEU A 36 2.14 2.68 -3.48
C LEU A 36 3.45 3.12 -2.83
N THR A 37 4.09 2.33 -1.95
CA THR A 37 5.36 2.69 -1.30
C THR A 37 6.60 2.51 -2.16
N GLN A 38 6.49 1.88 -3.32
CA GLN A 38 7.65 1.65 -4.21
C GLN A 38 8.28 2.98 -4.65
N ASN A 39 9.57 3.18 -4.36
CA ASN A 39 10.34 4.39 -4.70
C ASN A 39 9.77 5.72 -4.14
N VAL A 40 9.15 5.68 -2.96
CA VAL A 40 8.59 6.88 -2.30
C VAL A 40 8.57 6.72 -0.77
N SER A 41 8.47 7.83 -0.03
CA SER A 41 8.34 7.79 1.43
C SER A 41 6.99 7.23 1.88
N TRP A 42 6.95 6.63 3.08
CA TRP A 42 5.69 6.16 3.69
C TRP A 42 4.66 7.28 3.79
N ARG A 43 5.06 8.49 4.19
CA ARG A 43 4.16 9.66 4.29
C ARG A 43 3.44 9.95 2.97
N SER A 44 4.15 9.85 1.85
CA SER A 44 3.57 10.08 0.51
C SER A 44 2.66 8.94 0.06
N ALA A 45 2.99 7.68 0.40
CA ALA A 45 2.13 6.55 0.13
C ALA A 45 0.83 6.61 0.97
N ALA A 46 0.95 6.90 2.27
CA ALA A 46 -0.18 7.08 3.18
C ALA A 46 -1.12 8.19 2.70
N ALA A 47 -0.58 9.34 2.25
CA ALA A 47 -1.39 10.40 1.67
C ALA A 47 -2.17 9.97 0.41
N ALA A 48 -1.60 9.10 -0.41
CA ALA A 48 -2.29 8.53 -1.57
C ALA A 48 -3.38 7.53 -1.16
N ILE A 49 -3.14 6.68 -0.16
CA ILE A 49 -4.15 5.77 0.40
C ILE A 49 -5.31 6.59 0.98
N ASP A 50 -5.02 7.64 1.75
CA ASP A 50 -6.04 8.52 2.34
C ASP A 50 -6.89 9.21 1.27
N ASN A 51 -6.31 9.56 0.12
CA ASN A 51 -7.07 10.11 -1.01
C ASN A 51 -8.06 9.06 -1.56
N LEU A 52 -7.62 7.81 -1.75
CA LEU A 52 -8.49 6.71 -2.19
C LEU A 52 -9.61 6.42 -1.18
N LYS A 53 -9.30 6.44 0.12
CA LYS A 53 -10.28 6.29 1.21
C LYS A 53 -11.30 7.43 1.20
N ARG A 54 -10.84 8.68 1.09
CA ARG A 54 -11.70 9.87 1.06
C ARG A 54 -12.64 9.89 -0.14
N GLU A 55 -12.18 9.40 -1.28
CA GLU A 55 -13.01 9.24 -2.49
C GLU A 55 -13.92 8.00 -2.42
N GLY A 56 -13.76 7.14 -1.41
CA GLY A 56 -14.56 5.92 -1.26
C GLY A 56 -14.25 4.82 -2.27
N ILE A 57 -13.09 4.88 -2.93
CA ILE A 57 -12.71 3.94 -4.00
C ILE A 57 -11.62 2.96 -3.59
N LEU A 58 -11.21 2.92 -2.32
CA LEU A 58 -10.26 1.92 -1.82
C LEU A 58 -10.92 0.53 -1.70
N SER A 59 -11.36 -0.02 -2.83
CA SER A 59 -11.88 -1.37 -3.01
C SER A 59 -11.54 -1.86 -4.42
N ILE A 60 -11.73 -3.16 -4.68
CA ILE A 60 -11.47 -3.75 -6.00
C ILE A 60 -12.37 -3.07 -7.04
N GLU A 61 -13.66 -2.99 -6.77
CA GLU A 61 -14.68 -2.39 -7.64
C GLU A 61 -14.45 -0.88 -7.79
N GLY A 62 -14.09 -0.20 -6.71
CA GLY A 62 -13.80 1.23 -6.70
C GLY A 62 -12.62 1.57 -7.61
N ILE A 63 -11.52 0.80 -7.51
CA ILE A 63 -10.34 1.02 -8.35
C ILE A 63 -10.61 0.66 -9.82
N LEU A 64 -11.34 -0.43 -10.08
CA LEU A 64 -11.65 -0.86 -11.45
C LEU A 64 -12.62 0.07 -12.17
N SER A 65 -13.60 0.64 -11.44
CA SER A 65 -14.57 1.58 -12.00
C SER A 65 -14.04 3.00 -12.18
N CYS A 66 -12.93 3.33 -11.51
CA CYS A 66 -12.30 4.66 -11.60
C CYS A 66 -11.60 4.88 -12.95
N ASP A 67 -11.82 6.05 -13.54
CA ASP A 67 -11.08 6.48 -14.73
C ASP A 67 -9.56 6.49 -14.44
N PRO A 68 -8.71 5.96 -15.36
CA PRO A 68 -7.27 5.91 -15.15
C PRO A 68 -6.61 7.27 -14.85
N VAL A 69 -7.12 8.37 -15.40
CA VAL A 69 -6.58 9.72 -15.19
C VAL A 69 -6.90 10.20 -13.77
N SER A 70 -8.13 10.02 -13.31
CA SER A 70 -8.58 10.34 -11.96
C SER A 70 -7.87 9.47 -10.93
N LEU A 71 -7.74 8.17 -11.17
CA LEU A 71 -6.99 7.28 -10.28
C LEU A 71 -5.53 7.73 -10.16
N ALA A 72 -4.88 8.08 -11.26
CA ALA A 72 -3.52 8.60 -11.27
C ALA A 72 -3.41 9.94 -10.51
N ALA A 73 -4.42 10.80 -10.59
CA ALA A 73 -4.48 12.04 -9.83
C ALA A 73 -4.60 11.79 -8.31
N LEU A 74 -5.44 10.84 -7.89
CA LEU A 74 -5.61 10.48 -6.48
C LEU A 74 -4.32 9.93 -5.86
N VAL A 75 -3.56 9.13 -6.62
CA VAL A 75 -2.29 8.55 -6.16
C VAL A 75 -1.05 9.39 -6.51
N ARG A 76 -1.23 10.63 -6.99
CA ARG A 76 -0.15 11.57 -7.32
C ARG A 76 0.92 11.73 -6.24
N PRO A 77 0.58 11.79 -4.92
CA PRO A 77 1.59 11.89 -3.86
C PRO A 77 2.62 10.76 -3.86
N ALA A 78 2.25 9.57 -4.37
CA ALA A 78 3.10 8.38 -4.37
C ALA A 78 4.22 8.39 -5.41
N ARG A 79 4.36 9.42 -6.29
CA ARG A 79 5.29 9.43 -7.44
C ARG A 79 5.07 8.27 -8.42
N TYR A 80 5.54 8.41 -9.67
CA TYR A 80 5.27 7.42 -10.74
C TYR A 80 3.78 7.04 -10.83
N HIS A 81 2.90 8.02 -10.56
CA HIS A 81 1.48 7.82 -10.28
C HIS A 81 0.72 7.22 -11.46
N ASN A 82 1.11 7.54 -12.69
CA ASN A 82 0.57 6.91 -13.89
C ASN A 82 0.88 5.40 -13.94
N GLN A 83 2.11 4.99 -13.58
CA GLN A 83 2.48 3.57 -13.54
C GLN A 83 1.78 2.86 -12.37
N LYS A 84 1.68 3.52 -11.22
CA LYS A 84 1.02 2.97 -10.04
C LYS A 84 -0.48 2.81 -10.23
N ALA A 85 -1.16 3.80 -10.82
CA ALA A 85 -2.58 3.68 -11.17
C ALA A 85 -2.85 2.49 -12.08
N LYS A 86 -2.05 2.33 -13.15
CA LYS A 86 -2.11 1.15 -14.03
C LYS A 86 -1.88 -0.15 -13.25
N LYS A 87 -0.87 -0.18 -12.37
CA LYS A 87 -0.57 -1.37 -11.56
C LYS A 87 -1.70 -1.73 -10.60
N LEU A 88 -2.34 -0.74 -9.98
CA LEU A 88 -3.51 -0.93 -9.12
C LEU A 88 -4.68 -1.51 -9.92
N GLN A 89 -4.99 -0.96 -11.09
CA GLN A 89 -6.05 -1.49 -11.95
C GLN A 89 -5.75 -2.92 -12.41
N SER A 90 -4.51 -3.20 -12.87
CA SER A 90 -4.12 -4.56 -13.26
C SER A 90 -4.18 -5.54 -12.09
N PHE A 91 -3.77 -5.12 -10.90
CA PHE A 91 -3.88 -5.95 -9.69
C PHE A 91 -5.36 -6.25 -9.37
N CYS A 92 -6.21 -5.22 -9.32
CA CYS A 92 -7.63 -5.41 -9.03
C CYS A 92 -8.34 -6.26 -10.09
N TYR A 93 -7.94 -6.12 -11.36
CA TYR A 93 -8.48 -6.92 -12.46
C TYR A 93 -8.20 -8.40 -12.26
N VAL A 94 -6.94 -8.76 -11.99
CA VAL A 94 -6.56 -10.16 -11.72
C VAL A 94 -7.27 -10.69 -10.48
N VAL A 95 -7.36 -9.91 -9.40
CA VAL A 95 -8.08 -10.34 -8.20
C VAL A 95 -9.56 -10.57 -8.47
N ALA A 96 -10.23 -9.71 -9.26
CA ALA A 96 -11.64 -9.85 -9.57
C ALA A 96 -11.97 -11.01 -10.53
N GLU A 97 -11.02 -11.38 -11.40
CA GLU A 97 -11.24 -12.47 -12.38
C GLU A 97 -10.80 -13.85 -11.86
N GLU A 98 -9.78 -13.91 -11.00
CA GLU A 98 -9.14 -15.17 -10.60
C GLU A 98 -9.43 -15.61 -9.16
N PHE A 99 -10.01 -14.76 -8.31
CA PHE A 99 -10.24 -15.02 -6.87
C PHE A 99 -11.61 -14.54 -6.39
#